data_AF-A0A954GCN1-F1
#
_entry.id   AF-A0A954GCN1-F1
#
_cell.length_a   1.000
_cell.length_b   1.000
_cell.length_c   1.000
_cell.angle_alpha   90.00
_cell.angle_beta   90.00
_cell.angle_gamma   90.00
#
_symmetry.space_group_name_H-M   'P 1'
#
loop_
_entity.id
_entity.type
_entity.pdbx_description
1 polymer ?
#
loop_
_entity_poly.entity_id
_entity_poly.type
_entity_poly.pdbx_seq_one_letter_code
_entity_poly.pdbx_strand_id
1 'polypeptide(L)'
;MRMIESTSRLSILKTLKSVCIAACGLSLVICLSAAHGAPLSLEKSEKQFKSQVKQFITKYCLDCHTGEEAEAGLALEKYQSRDSILEQREAWEKIVKRIQIQSMPPKDAGVLPTDKEREDVLAWFDDALYGVDCSGEIDPGRVTVRRLNRSEYNNT
;
A
#
# COMPACT_ATOMS: atom_id res chain seq x y z
N MET A 1 -57.98 62.35 0.96
CA MET A 1 -56.58 62.27 1.44
C MET A 1 -56.31 60.82 1.84
N ARG A 2 -55.25 60.22 1.26
CA ARG A 2 -54.61 58.91 1.53
C ARG A 2 -55.28 57.64 0.97
N MET A 3 -54.78 57.24 -0.20
CA MET A 3 -54.70 55.85 -0.66
C MET A 3 -53.71 55.08 0.22
N ILE A 4 -54.06 53.87 0.62
CA ILE A 4 -53.18 52.88 1.24
C ILE A 4 -53.34 51.60 0.41
N GLU A 5 -52.28 50.78 0.38
CA GLU A 5 -52.20 49.40 -0.11
C GLU A 5 -51.64 49.20 -1.53
N SER A 6 -50.32 48.98 -1.62
CA SER A 6 -49.70 47.95 -2.49
C SER A 6 -48.18 47.91 -2.29
N THR A 7 -47.71 47.33 -1.18
CA THR A 7 -46.25 47.15 -0.95
C THR A 7 -45.85 45.81 -0.33
N SER A 8 -46.70 44.79 -0.37
CA SER A 8 -46.43 43.50 0.30
C SER A 8 -46.11 42.32 -0.63
N ARG A 9 -46.12 42.49 -1.96
CA ARG A 9 -45.89 41.36 -2.90
C ARG A 9 -44.47 41.25 -3.47
N LEU A 10 -43.61 42.25 -3.33
CA LEU A 10 -42.25 42.24 -3.91
C LEU A 10 -41.12 41.75 -2.97
N SER A 11 -41.35 41.68 -1.66
CA SER A 11 -40.34 41.29 -0.67
C SER A 11 -40.20 39.78 -0.48
N ILE A 12 -41.20 38.97 -0.85
CA ILE A 12 -41.19 37.50 -0.70
C ILE A 12 -40.39 36.83 -1.84
N LEU A 13 -40.32 37.44 -3.02
CA LEU A 13 -39.61 36.86 -4.18
C LEU A 13 -38.09 37.09 -4.15
N LYS A 14 -37.59 38.04 -3.34
CA LYS A 14 -36.15 38.32 -3.21
C LYS A 14 -35.41 37.39 -2.25
N THR A 15 -36.09 36.81 -1.26
CA THR A 15 -35.47 35.86 -0.32
C THR A 15 -35.33 34.45 -0.89
N LEU A 16 -36.19 34.04 -1.83
CA LEU A 16 -36.11 32.73 -2.49
C LEU A 16 -34.91 32.61 -3.46
N LYS A 17 -34.48 33.70 -4.11
CA LYS A 17 -33.32 33.69 -5.01
C LYS A 17 -31.98 33.58 -4.29
N SER A 18 -31.86 34.12 -3.06
CA SER A 18 -30.61 34.02 -2.28
C SER A 18 -30.41 32.66 -1.63
N VAL A 19 -31.48 31.95 -1.26
CA VAL A 19 -31.37 30.61 -0.65
C VAL A 19 -30.90 29.56 -1.67
N CYS A 20 -31.30 29.69 -2.94
CA CYS A 20 -30.85 28.77 -3.99
C CYS A 20 -29.39 28.97 -4.42
N ILE A 21 -28.83 30.19 -4.33
CA ILE A 21 -27.42 30.43 -4.66
C ILE A 21 -26.50 29.89 -3.57
N ALA A 22 -26.91 29.96 -2.29
CA ALA A 22 -26.16 29.39 -1.18
C ALA A 22 -26.24 27.85 -1.13
N ALA A 23 -27.34 27.23 -1.60
CA ALA A 23 -27.49 25.77 -1.61
C ALA A 23 -26.81 25.07 -2.82
N CYS A 24 -26.66 25.77 -3.95
CA CYS A 24 -25.91 25.25 -5.11
C CYS A 24 -24.39 25.49 -5.02
N GLY A 25 -23.95 26.57 -4.38
CA GLY A 25 -22.51 26.88 -4.24
C GLY A 25 -21.79 26.00 -3.21
N LEU A 26 -22.49 25.53 -2.17
CA LEU A 26 -21.89 24.70 -1.11
C LEU A 26 -21.90 23.20 -1.45
N SER A 27 -22.71 22.75 -2.41
CA SER A 27 -22.77 21.34 -2.81
C SER A 27 -21.71 20.95 -3.86
N LEU A 28 -21.20 21.90 -4.64
CA LEU A 28 -20.20 21.59 -5.69
C LEU A 28 -18.78 21.44 -5.15
N VAL A 29 -18.49 21.94 -3.94
CA VAL A 29 -17.16 21.83 -3.31
C VAL A 29 -16.96 20.52 -2.54
N ILE A 30 -18.05 19.82 -2.19
CA ILE A 30 -17.99 18.61 -1.33
C ILE A 30 -17.69 17.33 -2.13
N CYS A 31 -17.76 17.35 -3.47
CA CYS A 31 -17.56 16.14 -4.29
C CYS A 31 -16.16 15.98 -4.91
N LEU A 32 -15.17 16.85 -4.59
CA LEU A 32 -13.82 16.73 -5.19
C LEU A 32 -12.84 15.84 -4.41
N SER A 33 -13.26 15.15 -3.34
CA SER A 33 -12.32 14.45 -2.43
C SER A 33 -12.32 12.92 -2.51
N ALA A 34 -13.06 12.29 -3.42
CA ALA A 34 -13.21 10.83 -3.42
C ALA A 34 -12.62 10.16 -4.68
N ALA A 35 -11.30 10.28 -4.85
CA ALA A 35 -10.54 9.41 -5.75
C ALA A 35 -9.13 9.14 -5.20
N HIS A 36 -9.03 8.57 -3.99
CA HIS A 36 -7.79 7.99 -3.48
C HIS A 36 -8.03 6.52 -3.17
N GLY A 37 -7.98 5.68 -4.21
CA GLY A 37 -8.26 4.25 -4.14
C GLY A 37 -7.11 3.35 -3.62
N ALA A 38 -5.94 3.89 -3.27
CA ALA A 38 -4.72 3.09 -3.03
C ALA A 38 -4.11 3.06 -1.59
N PRO A 39 -4.46 3.91 -0.59
CA PRO A 39 -3.65 3.95 0.64
C PRO A 39 -3.85 2.76 1.58
N LEU A 40 -4.96 2.00 1.45
CA LEU A 40 -5.33 1.00 2.45
C LEU A 40 -4.40 -0.22 2.48
N SER A 41 -3.88 -0.64 1.32
CA SER A 41 -3.03 -1.84 1.24
C SER A 41 -1.62 -1.57 1.80
N LEU A 42 -1.02 -0.44 1.41
CA LEU A 42 0.32 -0.05 1.85
C LEU A 42 0.36 0.24 3.36
N GLU A 43 -0.61 1.01 3.87
CA GLU A 43 -0.74 1.30 5.30
C GLU A 43 -0.95 0.02 6.13
N LYS A 44 -1.75 -0.92 5.61
CA LYS A 44 -1.95 -2.23 6.26
C LYS A 44 -0.63 -3.01 6.31
N SER A 45 0.09 -3.10 5.19
CA SER A 45 1.37 -3.82 5.11
C SER A 45 2.41 -3.22 6.06
N GLU A 46 2.50 -1.88 6.16
CA GLU A 46 3.41 -1.18 7.08
C GLU A 46 3.02 -1.40 8.55
N LYS A 47 1.71 -1.43 8.86
CA LYS A 47 1.23 -1.77 10.20
C LYS A 47 1.59 -3.22 10.58
N GLN A 48 1.45 -4.15 9.63
CA GLN A 48 1.86 -5.55 9.83
C GLN A 48 3.37 -5.66 10.03
N PHE A 49 4.17 -4.87 9.30
CA PHE A 49 5.61 -4.79 9.50
C PHE A 49 5.94 -4.43 10.96
N LYS A 50 5.39 -3.32 11.46
CA LYS A 50 5.68 -2.82 12.83
C LYS A 50 5.21 -3.78 13.92
N SER A 51 4.07 -4.44 13.71
CA SER A 51 3.43 -5.27 14.74
C SER A 51 3.90 -6.72 14.76
N GLN A 52 4.39 -7.26 13.64
CA GLN A 52 4.74 -8.68 13.54
C GLN A 52 6.17 -8.88 13.04
N VAL A 53 6.49 -8.38 11.84
CA VAL A 53 7.77 -8.67 11.17
C VAL A 53 8.95 -8.06 11.93
N LYS A 54 8.82 -6.82 12.39
CA LYS A 54 9.85 -6.16 13.20
C LYS A 54 10.11 -6.93 14.49
N GLN A 55 9.04 -7.41 15.15
CA GLN A 55 9.18 -8.21 16.38
C GLN A 55 9.86 -9.55 16.10
N PHE A 56 9.54 -10.19 14.97
CA PHE A 56 10.21 -11.40 14.52
C PHE A 56 11.71 -11.16 14.30
N ILE A 57 12.09 -10.11 13.55
CA ILE A 57 13.49 -9.75 13.30
C ILE A 57 14.21 -9.48 14.62
N THR A 58 13.61 -8.68 15.50
CA THR A 58 14.18 -8.36 16.81
C THR A 58 14.39 -9.60 17.69
N LYS A 59 13.44 -10.54 17.69
CA LYS A 59 13.48 -11.72 18.55
C LYS A 59 14.42 -12.81 18.04
N TYR A 60 14.51 -12.99 16.72
CA TYR A 60 15.14 -14.16 16.12
C TYR A 60 16.38 -13.87 15.28
N CYS A 61 16.63 -12.61 14.91
CA CYS A 61 17.70 -12.28 13.98
C CYS A 61 18.77 -11.36 14.60
N LEU A 62 18.35 -10.39 15.42
CA LEU A 62 19.27 -9.34 15.91
C LEU A 62 20.31 -9.82 16.92
N ASP A 63 20.20 -11.04 17.44
CA ASP A 63 21.25 -11.62 18.32
C ASP A 63 22.58 -11.81 17.56
N CYS A 64 22.51 -12.25 16.29
CA CYS A 64 23.68 -12.51 15.44
C CYS A 64 23.89 -11.44 14.35
N HIS A 65 22.82 -10.77 13.92
CA HIS A 65 22.82 -9.87 12.75
C HIS A 65 22.67 -8.40 13.15
N THR A 66 23.47 -7.95 14.13
CA THR A 66 23.48 -6.55 14.62
C THR A 66 24.89 -6.00 14.70
N GLY A 67 25.06 -4.73 14.35
CA GLY A 67 26.31 -3.98 14.53
C GLY A 67 27.37 -4.29 13.49
N GLU A 68 28.59 -3.83 13.75
CA GLU A 68 29.73 -3.95 12.83
C GLU A 68 30.25 -5.40 12.73
N GLU A 69 30.08 -6.18 13.80
CA GLU A 69 30.49 -7.60 13.88
C GLU A 69 29.36 -8.57 13.50
N ALA A 70 28.33 -8.08 12.81
CA ALA A 70 27.20 -8.90 12.38
C ALA A 70 27.66 -10.09 11.53
N GLU A 71 27.08 -11.27 11.79
CA GLU A 71 27.44 -12.47 11.04
C GLU A 71 27.22 -12.29 9.53
N ALA A 72 28.20 -12.76 8.75
CA ALA A 72 28.26 -12.58 7.30
C ALA A 72 28.18 -11.10 6.83
N GLY A 73 28.50 -10.14 7.71
CA GLY A 73 28.40 -8.71 7.41
C GLY A 73 26.96 -8.21 7.22
N LEU A 74 25.97 -8.96 7.74
CA LEU A 74 24.56 -8.66 7.56
C LEU A 74 23.98 -8.00 8.81
N ALA A 75 23.96 -6.66 8.82
CA ALA A 75 23.31 -5.85 9.87
C ALA A 75 21.84 -5.59 9.51
N LEU A 76 20.90 -6.08 10.34
CA LEU A 76 19.45 -6.02 10.10
C LEU A 76 18.71 -4.94 10.91
N GLU A 77 19.35 -4.35 11.90
CA GLU A 77 18.81 -3.29 12.74
C GLU A 77 18.53 -1.99 11.97
N LYS A 78 19.10 -1.80 10.79
CA LYS A 78 18.87 -0.63 9.93
C LYS A 78 17.47 -0.62 9.27
N TYR A 79 16.80 -1.77 9.19
CA TYR A 79 15.51 -1.88 8.51
C TYR A 79 14.36 -1.57 9.48
N GLN A 80 13.79 -0.38 9.36
CA GLN A 80 12.81 0.17 10.30
C GLN A 80 11.41 0.38 9.71
N SER A 81 11.24 0.10 8.43
CA SER A 81 9.97 0.17 7.69
C SER A 81 9.91 -0.89 6.59
N ARG A 82 8.70 -1.14 6.07
CA ARG A 82 8.51 -1.93 4.85
C ARG A 82 9.35 -1.38 3.69
N ASP A 83 9.37 -0.06 3.52
CA ASP A 83 10.07 0.56 2.39
C ASP A 83 11.58 0.33 2.47
N SER A 84 12.17 0.38 3.67
CA SER A 84 13.60 0.05 3.86
C SER A 84 13.95 -1.40 3.45
N ILE A 85 12.98 -2.32 3.58
CA ILE A 85 13.12 -3.71 3.10
C ILE A 85 13.08 -3.75 1.57
N LEU A 86 12.19 -2.98 0.94
CA LEU A 86 12.04 -2.95 -0.52
C LEU A 86 13.20 -2.24 -1.23
N GLU A 87 13.80 -1.23 -0.60
CA GLU A 87 15.03 -0.61 -1.10
C GLU A 87 16.18 -1.62 -1.23
N GLN A 88 16.19 -2.67 -0.40
CA GLN A 88 17.16 -3.76 -0.45
C GLN A 88 16.50 -5.10 -0.76
N ARG A 89 15.55 -5.08 -1.71
CA ARG A 89 14.77 -6.24 -2.14
C ARG A 89 15.59 -7.51 -2.36
N GLU A 90 16.68 -7.44 -3.14
CA GLU A 90 17.50 -8.61 -3.47
C GLU A 90 18.12 -9.27 -2.24
N ALA A 91 18.55 -8.46 -1.26
CA ALA A 91 19.10 -8.98 -0.01
C ALA A 91 18.01 -9.70 0.80
N TRP A 92 16.82 -9.11 0.88
CA TRP A 92 15.68 -9.69 1.59
C TRP A 92 15.14 -10.96 0.93
N GLU A 93 15.15 -11.07 -0.40
CA GLU A 93 14.83 -12.32 -1.08
C GLU A 93 15.78 -13.46 -0.67
N LYS A 94 17.06 -13.17 -0.45
CA LYS A 94 18.03 -14.17 0.06
C LYS A 94 17.73 -14.53 1.51
N ILE A 95 17.42 -13.56 2.36
CA ILE A 95 17.07 -13.79 3.78
C ILE A 95 15.81 -14.64 3.88
N VAL A 96 14.76 -14.31 3.13
CA VAL A 96 13.49 -15.04 3.09
C VAL A 96 13.72 -16.50 2.70
N LYS A 97 14.57 -16.77 1.70
CA LYS A 97 14.96 -18.14 1.35
C LYS A 97 15.60 -18.89 2.51
N ARG A 98 16.45 -18.24 3.32
CA ARG A 98 17.06 -18.85 4.51
C ARG A 98 16.04 -19.17 5.59
N ILE A 99 15.04 -18.32 5.77
CA ILE A 99 13.91 -18.57 6.69
C ILE A 99 13.07 -19.75 6.19
N GLN A 100 12.78 -19.78 4.88
CA GLN A 100 11.96 -20.81 4.23
C GLN A 100 12.56 -22.21 4.34
N ILE A 101 13.88 -22.35 4.12
CA ILE A 101 14.58 -23.63 4.27
C ILE A 101 14.92 -23.96 5.73
N GLN A 102 14.48 -23.14 6.68
CA GLN A 102 14.74 -23.28 8.11
C GLN A 102 16.24 -23.33 8.47
N SER A 103 17.10 -22.74 7.63
CA SER A 103 18.52 -22.59 7.96
C SER A 103 18.76 -21.40 8.91
N MET A 104 17.79 -20.47 8.96
CA MET A 104 17.81 -19.33 9.87
C MET A 104 16.50 -19.27 10.68
N PRO A 105 16.57 -19.04 12.00
CA PRO A 105 17.78 -19.06 12.85
C PRO A 105 18.43 -20.46 12.90
N PRO A 106 19.75 -20.56 13.15
CA PRO A 106 20.44 -21.85 13.21
C PRO A 106 20.00 -22.65 14.45
N LYS A 107 20.21 -23.97 14.45
CA LYS A 107 19.67 -24.87 15.50
C LYS A 107 20.28 -24.64 16.89
N ASP A 108 21.47 -24.07 16.93
CA ASP A 108 22.19 -23.65 18.12
C ASP A 108 21.82 -22.24 18.60
N ALA A 109 20.97 -21.51 17.86
CA ALA A 109 20.37 -20.28 18.36
C ALA A 109 19.52 -20.58 19.60
N GLY A 110 19.65 -19.75 20.64
CA GLY A 110 18.97 -19.98 21.91
C GLY A 110 17.44 -19.95 21.82
N VAL A 111 16.88 -19.29 20.81
CA VAL A 111 15.43 -19.17 20.60
C VAL A 111 15.09 -19.45 19.13
N LEU A 112 14.17 -20.37 18.90
CA LEU A 112 13.68 -20.72 17.56
C LEU A 112 12.20 -20.30 17.41
N PRO A 113 11.80 -19.79 16.24
CA PRO A 113 10.40 -19.50 15.96
C PRO A 113 9.60 -20.79 15.79
N THR A 114 8.34 -20.74 16.20
CA THR A 114 7.34 -21.77 15.87
C THR A 114 7.08 -21.79 14.36
N ASP A 115 6.56 -22.90 13.85
CA ASP A 115 6.18 -23.01 12.42
C ASP A 115 5.16 -21.93 12.03
N LYS A 116 4.22 -21.63 12.93
CA LYS A 116 3.21 -20.59 12.70
C LYS A 116 3.83 -19.18 12.58
N GLU A 117 4.76 -18.81 13.47
CA GLU A 117 5.45 -17.53 13.37
C GLU A 117 6.27 -17.40 12.09
N ARG A 118 6.87 -18.51 11.64
CA ARG A 118 7.63 -18.57 10.39
C ARG A 118 6.72 -18.42 9.17
N GLU A 119 5.60 -19.13 9.14
CA GLU A 119 4.60 -19.03 8.07
C GLU A 119 4.04 -17.61 7.98
N ASP A 120 3.69 -17.00 9.11
CA ASP A 120 3.13 -15.65 9.15
C ASP A 120 4.11 -14.60 8.61
N VAL A 121 5.39 -14.68 9.00
CA VAL A 121 6.39 -13.73 8.51
C VAL A 121 6.69 -13.96 7.03
N LEU A 122 6.75 -15.22 6.58
CA LEU A 122 6.98 -15.55 5.17
C LEU A 122 5.82 -15.09 4.29
N ALA A 123 4.57 -15.23 4.75
CA ALA A 123 3.40 -14.73 4.03
C ALA A 123 3.43 -13.21 3.88
N TRP A 124 3.86 -12.49 4.92
CA TRP A 124 4.05 -11.04 4.81
C TRP A 124 5.16 -10.67 3.81
N PHE A 125 6.29 -11.38 3.84
CA PHE A 125 7.37 -11.14 2.88
C PHE A 125 6.97 -11.45 1.45
N ASP A 126 6.18 -12.49 1.22
CA ASP A 126 5.66 -12.84 -0.10
C ASP A 126 4.80 -11.70 -0.67
N ASP A 127 3.86 -11.19 0.12
CA ASP A 127 3.03 -10.04 -0.25
C ASP A 127 3.85 -8.75 -0.40
N ALA A 128 4.77 -8.46 0.51
CA ALA A 128 5.56 -7.24 0.47
C ALA A 128 6.52 -7.21 -0.72
N LEU A 129 7.21 -8.32 -0.99
CA LEU A 129 8.17 -8.43 -2.08
C LEU A 129 7.44 -8.63 -3.41
N TYR A 130 6.57 -9.64 -3.52
CA TYR A 130 6.00 -10.06 -4.80
C TYR A 130 4.59 -9.55 -5.07
N GLY A 131 3.95 -8.87 -4.12
CA GLY A 131 2.67 -8.22 -4.32
C GLY A 131 2.76 -7.16 -5.41
N VAL A 132 1.87 -7.28 -6.40
CA VAL A 132 1.72 -6.30 -7.48
C VAL A 132 0.51 -5.42 -7.17
N ASP A 133 0.71 -4.11 -7.17
CA ASP A 133 -0.40 -3.17 -7.09
C ASP A 133 -1.10 -3.08 -8.45
N CYS A 134 -2.20 -3.81 -8.59
CA CYS A 134 -3.05 -3.77 -9.79
C CYS A 134 -3.93 -2.52 -9.88
N SER A 135 -3.90 -1.62 -8.89
CA SER A 135 -4.69 -0.38 -8.89
C SER A 135 -3.98 0.79 -9.55
N GLY A 136 -2.66 0.68 -9.78
CA GLY A 136 -1.86 1.65 -10.52
C GLY A 136 -2.04 1.59 -12.04
N GLU A 137 -1.32 2.45 -12.76
CA GLU A 137 -1.25 2.40 -14.22
C GLU A 137 -0.58 1.09 -14.66
N ILE A 138 -1.36 0.20 -15.27
CA ILE A 138 -0.86 -1.06 -15.83
C ILE A 138 -0.19 -0.72 -17.16
N ASP A 139 1.13 -0.53 -17.16
CA ASP A 139 1.94 -0.45 -18.37
C ASP A 139 2.50 -1.85 -18.71
N PRO A 140 1.89 -2.60 -19.66
CA PRO A 140 2.43 -3.87 -20.13
C PRO A 140 3.74 -3.69 -20.94
N GLY A 141 4.20 -2.45 -21.10
CA GLY A 141 5.30 -2.07 -21.97
C GLY A 141 4.90 -2.09 -23.44
N ARG A 142 5.90 -2.00 -24.32
CA ARG A 142 5.70 -2.10 -25.77
C ARG A 142 5.32 -3.53 -26.15
N VAL A 143 4.02 -3.77 -26.37
CA VAL A 143 3.53 -5.04 -26.91
C VAL A 143 3.99 -5.17 -28.36
N THR A 144 4.88 -6.13 -28.64
CA THR A 144 5.24 -6.48 -30.02
C THR A 144 4.11 -7.33 -30.62
N VAL A 145 3.89 -7.22 -31.93
CA VAL A 145 2.93 -8.11 -32.60
C VAL A 145 3.35 -9.55 -32.37
N ARG A 146 2.45 -10.33 -31.75
CA ARG A 146 2.62 -11.78 -31.65
C ARG A 146 2.77 -12.36 -33.05
N ARG A 147 3.61 -13.40 -33.19
CA ARG A 147 3.79 -14.08 -34.48
C ARG A 147 2.45 -14.65 -34.93
N LEU A 148 1.95 -14.19 -36.08
CA LEU A 148 0.75 -14.75 -36.68
C LEU A 148 0.97 -16.23 -37.00
N ASN A 149 -0.04 -17.05 -36.72
CA ASN A 149 -0.05 -18.42 -37.19
C ASN A 149 -0.31 -18.46 -38.71
N ARG A 150 -0.11 -19.64 -39.33
CA ARG A 150 -0.21 -19.79 -40.79
C ARG A 150 -1.60 -19.43 -41.33
N SER A 151 -2.67 -19.70 -40.57
CA SER A 151 -4.03 -19.36 -40.96
C SER A 151 -4.27 -17.85 -40.88
N GLU A 152 -3.83 -17.20 -39.81
CA GLU A 152 -3.96 -15.75 -39.61
C GLU A 152 -3.23 -14.95 -40.71
N TYR A 153 -2.03 -15.39 -41.11
CA TYR A 153 -1.28 -14.78 -42.22
C TYR A 153 -1.99 -14.93 -43.57
N ASN A 154 -2.68 -16.05 -43.78
CA ASN A 154 -3.41 -16.30 -45.03
C ASN A 154 -4.76 -15.57 -45.11
N ASN A 155 -5.21 -14.92 -44.02
CA ASN A 155 -6.48 -14.19 -43.94
C ASN A 155 -6.28 -12.67 -43.72
N THR A 156 -5.07 -12.16 -43.95
CA THR A 156 -4.78 -10.72 -44.09
C THR A 156 -4.69 -10.33 -45.55
#